data_AF-A0A926TEE1-F1
#
_entry.id   AF-A0A926TEE1-F1
#
_cell.length_a   1.000
_cell.length_b   1.000
_cell.length_c   1.000
_cell.angle_alpha   90.00
_cell.angle_beta   90.00
_cell.angle_gamma   90.00
#
_symmetry.space_group_name_H-M   'P 1'
#
loop_
_entity.id
_entity.type
_entity.pdbx_description
1 polymer ?
#
loop_
_entity_poly.entity_id
_entity_poly.type
_entity_poly.pdbx_seq_one_letter_code
_entity_poly.pdbx_strand_id
1 'polypeptide(L)' 'MDSTIDQLKNRFAQALEAAFGADYANTDPILVAASNPKFGDYQSNVALSLAKPLGQAPRAIAEQLVQQLDVS' A
#
# COMPACT_ATOMS: atom_id res chain seq x y z
N MET A 1 -12.92 -16.65 -7.68
CA MET A 1 -11.57 -17.06 -7.23
C MET A 1 -10.83 -15.75 -7.07
N ASP A 2 -10.88 -15.17 -5.88
CA ASP A 2 -10.27 -13.86 -5.66
C ASP A 2 -8.77 -14.00 -5.87
N SER A 3 -8.21 -13.17 -6.74
CA SER A 3 -6.78 -13.23 -7.01
C SER A 3 -6.03 -12.80 -5.75
N THR A 4 -4.83 -13.33 -5.52
CA THR A 4 -3.95 -12.90 -4.41
C THR A 4 -3.78 -11.37 -4.39
N ILE A 5 -3.81 -10.75 -5.56
CA ILE A 5 -3.78 -9.29 -5.74
C ILE A 5 -5.01 -8.62 -5.13
N ASP A 6 -6.21 -9.17 -5.30
CA ASP A 6 -7.44 -8.60 -4.74
C ASP A 6 -7.44 -8.69 -3.21
N GLN A 7 -6.94 -9.81 -2.66
CA GLN A 7 -6.77 -9.96 -1.20
C GLN A 7 -5.77 -8.95 -0.64
N LEU A 8 -4.63 -8.79 -1.31
CA LEU A 8 -3.63 -7.78 -0.94
C LEU A 8 -4.22 -6.37 -1.03
N LYS A 9 -4.95 -6.03 -2.10
CA LYS A 9 -5.60 -4.72 -2.25
C LYS A 9 -6.54 -4.40 -1.09
N ASN A 10 -7.34 -5.36 -0.65
CA ASN A 10 -8.22 -5.18 0.50
C ASN A 10 -7.44 -4.93 1.80
N ARG A 11 -6.36 -5.69 2.03
CA ARG A 11 -5.47 -5.47 3.19
C ARG A 11 -4.79 -4.10 3.13
N PHE A 12 -4.37 -3.65 1.95
CA PHE A 12 -3.82 -2.31 1.74
C PHE A 12 -4.84 -1.21 2.03
N ALA A 13 -6.09 -1.35 1.59
CA ALA A 13 -7.16 -0.38 1.88
C ALA A 13 -7.38 -0.21 3.39
N GLN A 14 -7.41 -1.32 4.13
CA GLN A 14 -7.53 -1.31 5.60
C GLN A 14 -6.31 -0.66 6.27
N ALA A 15 -5.10 -0.98 5.80
CA ALA A 15 -3.87 -0.39 6.33
C ALA A 15 -3.77 1.12 6.03
N LEU A 16 -4.22 1.56 4.85
CA LEU A 16 -4.28 2.97 4.47
C LEU A 16 -5.26 3.74 5.36
N GLU A 17 -6.44 3.16 5.62
CA GLU A 17 -7.42 3.73 6.54
C GLU A 17 -6.86 3.86 7.96
N ALA A 18 -6.20 2.81 8.47
CA ALA A 18 -5.61 2.82 9.80
C ALA A 18 -4.43 3.81 9.94
N ALA A 19 -3.61 3.97 8.89
CA ALA A 19 -2.44 4.83 8.91
C ALA A 19 -2.77 6.32 8.69
N PHE A 20 -3.68 6.62 7.76
CA PHE A 20 -3.90 7.99 7.27
C PHE A 20 -5.34 8.49 7.42
N GLY A 21 -6.28 7.61 7.80
CA GLY A 21 -7.69 7.91 7.98
C GLY A 21 -8.58 7.43 6.82
N ALA A 22 -9.90 7.45 7.04
CA ALA A 22 -10.91 6.93 6.12
C ALA A 22 -10.90 7.58 4.72
N ASP A 23 -10.42 8.82 4.61
CA ASP A 23 -10.28 9.52 3.33
C ASP A 23 -9.31 8.80 2.37
N TYR A 24 -8.38 8.02 2.91
CA TYR A 24 -7.36 7.30 2.15
C TYR A 24 -7.67 5.82 1.93
N ALA A 25 -8.75 5.29 2.53
CA ALA A 25 -9.15 3.89 2.41
C ALA A 25 -9.39 3.46 0.95
N ASN A 26 -9.89 4.39 0.12
CA ASN A 26 -10.18 4.17 -1.30
C ASN A 26 -9.00 4.52 -2.22
N THR A 27 -7.82 4.82 -1.67
CA THR A 27 -6.63 5.10 -2.49
C THR A 27 -6.17 3.81 -3.15
N ASP A 28 -5.98 3.82 -4.47
CA ASP A 28 -5.41 2.67 -5.17
C ASP A 28 -4.00 2.38 -4.63
N PRO A 29 -3.74 1.18 -4.08
CA PRO A 29 -2.40 0.81 -3.63
C PRO A 29 -1.37 0.72 -4.77
N ILE A 30 -1.80 0.80 -6.04
CA ILE A 30 -0.96 0.62 -7.23
C ILE A 30 -0.15 -0.67 -7.09
N LEU A 31 -0.86 -1.76 -6.79
CA LEU A 31 -0.27 -3.07 -6.53
C LEU A 31 -0.05 -3.81 -7.85
N VAL A 32 1.20 -4.12 -8.15
CA VAL A 32 1.63 -4.82 -9.36
C VAL A 32 2.52 -6.00 -9.01
N ALA A 33 2.55 -7.02 -9.88
CA ALA A 33 3.55 -8.08 -9.78
C ALA A 33 4.94 -7.49 -10.01
N ALA A 34 5.91 -7.90 -9.19
CA ALA A 34 7.27 -7.41 -9.33
C ALA A 34 7.92 -8.02 -10.57
N SER A 35 8.40 -7.18 -11.49
CA SER A 35 9.09 -7.64 -12.71
C SER A 35 10.48 -8.22 -12.42
N ASN A 36 11.06 -7.92 -11.25
CA ASN A 36 12.36 -8.40 -10.83
C ASN A 36 12.22 -9.16 -9.49
N PRO A 37 12.60 -10.45 -9.42
CA PRO A 37 12.48 -11.26 -8.21
C PRO A 37 13.20 -10.69 -6.99
N LYS A 38 14.21 -9.84 -7.18
CA LYS A 38 14.91 -9.17 -6.08
C LYS A 38 14.02 -8.18 -5.30
N PHE A 39 12.90 -7.76 -5.88
CA PHE A 39 11.94 -6.85 -5.24
C PHE A 39 10.73 -7.57 -4.63
N GLY A 40 10.81 -8.91 -4.48
CA GLY A 40 9.73 -9.73 -3.95
C GLY A 40 8.75 -10.19 -5.03
N ASP A 41 7.56 -10.63 -4.60
CA ASP A 41 6.50 -11.11 -5.51
C ASP A 41 5.63 -9.97 -6.04
N TYR A 42 5.38 -8.96 -5.19
CA TYR A 42 4.52 -7.82 -5.49
C TYR A 42 5.14 -6.50 -5.00
N GLN A 43 4.81 -5.42 -5.68
CA GLN A 43 5.22 -4.06 -5.32
C GLN A 43 4.00 -3.13 -5.29
N SER A 44 3.97 -2.23 -4.31
CA SER A 44 2.99 -1.13 -4.20
C SER A 44 3.70 0.21 -4.35
N ASN A 45 3.15 1.11 -5.16
CA ASN A 45 3.70 2.46 -5.40
C ASN A 45 2.86 3.58 -4.76
N VAL A 46 1.87 3.24 -3.93
CA VAL A 46 0.94 4.21 -3.31
C VAL A 46 1.64 5.30 -2.51
N ALA A 47 2.75 4.97 -1.87
CA ALA A 47 3.50 5.91 -1.06
C ALA A 47 4.04 7.11 -1.85
N LEU A 48 4.33 6.93 -3.14
CA LEU A 48 4.74 8.03 -4.03
C LEU A 48 3.58 8.97 -4.34
N SER A 49 2.39 8.41 -4.58
CA SER A 49 1.17 9.18 -4.85
C SER A 49 0.72 9.98 -3.61
N LEU A 50 0.95 9.43 -2.41
CA LEU A 50 0.57 10.04 -1.14
C LEU A 50 1.56 11.10 -0.63
N ALA A 51 2.76 11.20 -1.19
CA ALA A 51 3.78 12.14 -0.73
C ALA A 51 3.33 13.61 -0.79
N LYS A 52 2.64 13.99 -1.88
CA LYS A 52 2.08 15.34 -2.03
C LYS A 52 0.91 15.62 -1.08
N PRO A 53 -0.16 14.80 -1.03
CA PRO A 53 -1.31 15.09 -0.15
C PRO A 53 -0.96 15.01 1.34
N LEU A 54 -0.05 14.13 1.75
CA LEU A 54 0.38 14.02 3.16
C LEU A 54 1.53 14.97 3.52
N GLY A 55 2.19 15.59 2.54
CA GLY A 55 3.37 16.44 2.78
C GLY A 55 4.56 15.69 3.40
N GLN A 56 4.62 14.37 3.24
CA GLN A 56 5.61 13.49 3.86
C GLN A 56 6.52 12.85 2.80
N ALA A 57 7.72 12.43 3.22
CA ALA A 57 8.59 11.65 2.35
C ALA A 57 7.95 10.29 2.03
N PRO A 58 7.99 9.80 0.77
CA PRO A 58 7.41 8.50 0.40
C PRO A 58 7.87 7.34 1.29
N ARG A 59 9.12 7.38 1.74
CA ARG A 59 9.67 6.36 2.63
C ARG A 59 8.96 6.34 4.00
N ALA A 60 8.69 7.51 4.59
CA ALA A 60 7.99 7.59 5.87
C ALA A 60 6.54 7.09 5.75
N ILE A 61 5.88 7.40 4.63
CA ILE A 61 4.53 6.91 4.31
C ILE A 61 4.54 5.38 4.18
N ALA A 62 5.51 4.82 3.44
CA ALA A 62 5.64 3.38 3.28
C ALA A 62 5.89 2.68 4.63
N GLU A 63 6.74 3.25 5.49
CA GLU A 63 7.02 2.71 6.82
C GLU A 63 5.76 2.71 7.71
N GLN A 64 4.99 3.80 7.73
CA GLN A 64 3.72 3.87 8.47
C GLN A 64 2.69 2.88 7.94
N LEU A 65 2.58 2.76 6.62
CA LEU A 65 1.66 1.83 5.98
C LEU A 65 1.99 0.37 6.31
N VAL A 66 3.27 -0.01 6.23
CA VAL A 66 3.72 -1.37 6.55
C VAL A 66 3.50 -1.71 8.03
N GLN A 67 3.58 -0.74 8.94
CA GLN A 67 3.25 -0.96 10.36
C GLN A 67 1.79 -1.31 10.61
N GLN A 68 0.88 -0.86 9.73
CA GLN A 68 -0.55 -1.17 9.80
C GLN A 68 -0.97 -2.33 8.89
N LEU A 69 -0.09 -2.77 8.00
CA LEU A 69 -0.38 -3.81 7.03
C LEU A 69 -0.23 -5.20 7.66
N ASP A 70 -1.36 -5.84 7.93
CA ASP A 70 -1.37 -7.25 8.33
C ASP A 70 -1.40 -8.17 7.09
N VAL A 71 -0.35 -8.95 6.92
CA VAL A 71 -0.19 -9.94 5.83
C VAL A 71 -0.24 -11.39 6.32
N SER A 72 -0.60 -11.60 7.59
CA SER A 72 -0.69 -12.91 8.23
C SER A 72 -1.90 -13.73 7.78
#